data_AF-A0A2J8WDP2-F1
#
_entry.id   AF-A0A2J8WDP2-F1
#
_cell.length_a   1.000
_cell.length_b   1.000
_cell.length_c   1.000
_cell.angle_alpha   90.00
_cell.angle_beta   90.00
_cell.angle_gamma   90.00
#
_symmetry.space_group_name_H-M   'P 1'
#
loop_
_entity.id
_entity.type
_entity.pdbx_description
1 polymer ?
#
loop_
_entity_poly.entity_id
_entity_poly.type
_entity_poly.pdbx_seq_one_letter_code
_entity_poly.pdbx_strand_id
1 'polypeptide(L)'
;MGPVIPEFSRHQRQLRGSRQRSGPLGDQPFPGLLPKNLSREELVDALRAAVVDRKGPLVTLNKPQGLPVTGKPGELTLFSVLPELSQSLGLGKQELQVVRASGKESSGLVLLSSCPQTASRLQKFFTHARRAQRPTATYCAVTDGIPAASEGKIQAALKLEHIDGVNLTVPVKAPSRKDILEGVKKTLSHFRVVATGSGCALVQLQPLTGPG
;
A
#
# COMPACT_ATOMS: atom_id res chain seq x y z
N MET A 1 -3.30 46.15 -33.98
CA MET A 1 -2.40 45.25 -33.23
C MET A 1 -3.26 44.28 -32.43
N GLY A 2 -3.56 43.11 -33.00
CA GLY A 2 -4.12 41.97 -32.27
C GLY A 2 -3.08 40.84 -32.33
N PRO A 3 -2.78 40.15 -31.23
CA PRO A 3 -1.67 39.21 -31.22
C PRO A 3 -2.01 37.91 -31.95
N VAL A 4 -0.97 37.44 -32.63
CA VAL A 4 -0.85 36.19 -33.38
C VAL A 4 -0.81 34.99 -32.42
N ILE A 5 -1.37 33.88 -32.90
CA ILE A 5 -1.65 32.57 -32.28
C ILE A 5 -0.35 31.85 -31.82
N PRO A 6 -0.45 30.80 -30.99
CA PRO A 6 0.00 29.51 -31.54
C PRO A 6 -1.02 28.38 -31.39
N GLU A 7 -1.38 27.79 -32.53
CA GLU A 7 -1.99 26.47 -32.61
C GLU A 7 -0.99 25.44 -32.05
N PHE A 8 -1.39 24.74 -30.99
CA PHE A 8 -0.69 23.53 -30.58
C PHE A 8 -1.43 22.31 -31.14
N SER A 9 -0.74 21.66 -32.08
CA SER A 9 -1.11 20.37 -32.67
C SER A 9 -1.50 19.37 -31.59
N ARG A 10 -2.78 18.99 -31.57
CA ARG A 10 -3.28 17.83 -30.82
C ARG A 10 -2.76 16.57 -31.49
N HIS A 11 -1.60 16.07 -31.07
CA HIS A 11 -1.28 14.67 -31.28
C HIS A 11 -2.15 13.82 -30.33
N GLN A 12 -3.42 13.62 -30.71
CA GLN A 12 -4.21 12.49 -30.23
C GLN A 12 -3.55 11.21 -30.75
N ARG A 13 -2.64 10.62 -29.97
CA ARG A 13 -2.32 9.20 -30.14
C ARG A 13 -3.58 8.42 -29.75
N GLN A 14 -4.42 8.11 -30.73
CA GLN A 14 -5.44 7.07 -30.62
C GLN A 14 -4.74 5.77 -30.27
N LEU A 15 -4.74 5.40 -29.00
CA LEU A 15 -4.54 4.01 -28.60
C LEU A 15 -5.78 3.25 -29.08
N ARG A 16 -5.64 2.52 -30.18
CA ARG A 16 -6.59 1.48 -30.60
C ARG A 16 -6.60 0.40 -29.51
N GLY A 17 -7.41 0.61 -28.47
CA GLY A 17 -7.75 -0.42 -27.50
C GLY A 17 -8.71 -1.40 -28.15
N SER A 18 -8.22 -2.59 -28.47
CA SER A 18 -9.03 -3.75 -28.80
C SER A 18 -10.09 -3.95 -27.70
N ARG A 19 -11.38 -3.83 -28.06
CA ARG A 19 -12.50 -4.22 -27.20
C ARG A 19 -12.54 -5.74 -27.07
N GLN A 20 -11.67 -6.31 -26.24
CA GLN A 20 -11.94 -7.65 -25.73
C GLN A 20 -12.98 -7.51 -24.62
N ARG A 21 -14.21 -7.95 -24.92
CA ARG A 21 -15.23 -8.20 -23.90
C ARG A 21 -14.73 -9.38 -23.08
N SER A 22 -14.24 -9.12 -21.87
CA SER A 22 -14.05 -10.18 -20.88
C SER A 22 -15.41 -10.76 -20.53
N GLY A 23 -15.58 -12.07 -20.70
CA GLY A 23 -16.77 -12.81 -20.23
C GLY A 23 -16.96 -12.69 -18.71
N PRO A 24 -18.03 -13.28 -18.15
CA PRO A 24 -18.28 -13.23 -16.72
C PRO A 24 -17.05 -13.74 -15.96
N LEU A 25 -16.55 -12.91 -15.04
CA LEU A 25 -15.54 -13.29 -14.06
C LEU A 25 -16.16 -14.43 -13.23
N GLY A 26 -15.81 -15.68 -13.54
CA GLY A 26 -16.19 -16.81 -12.70
C GLY A 26 -15.59 -16.68 -11.29
N ASP A 27 -15.96 -17.58 -10.38
CA ASP A 27 -15.51 -17.64 -8.97
C ASP A 27 -13.99 -17.90 -8.77
N GLN A 28 -13.18 -17.62 -9.79
CA GLN A 28 -11.72 -17.66 -9.68
C GLN A 28 -11.28 -16.63 -8.64
N PRO A 29 -10.53 -17.04 -7.60
CA PRO A 29 -10.01 -16.11 -6.61
C PRO A 29 -9.14 -15.06 -7.32
N PHE A 30 -9.28 -13.79 -6.91
CA PHE A 30 -8.48 -12.71 -7.49
C PHE A 30 -6.98 -13.06 -7.43
N PRO A 31 -6.25 -12.95 -8.55
CA PRO A 31 -4.81 -13.15 -8.56
C PRO A 31 -4.15 -12.25 -7.50
N GLY A 32 -3.43 -12.85 -6.55
CA GLY A 32 -2.76 -12.13 -5.45
C GLY A 32 -3.46 -12.17 -4.09
N LEU A 33 -4.57 -12.91 -3.95
CA LEU A 33 -5.12 -13.30 -2.65
C LEU A 33 -4.34 -14.50 -2.08
N LEU A 34 -4.02 -14.44 -0.79
CA LEU A 34 -3.50 -15.62 -0.09
C LEU A 34 -4.63 -16.63 0.17
N PRO A 35 -4.40 -17.94 -0.09
CA PRO A 35 -5.29 -18.99 0.40
C PRO A 35 -5.46 -18.94 1.92
N LYS A 36 -6.66 -19.27 2.41
CA LYS A 36 -7.03 -19.15 3.82
C LYS A 36 -6.27 -20.09 4.76
N ASN A 37 -5.80 -21.23 4.26
CA ASN A 37 -5.17 -22.30 5.04
C ASN A 37 -3.76 -22.63 4.51
N LEU A 38 -2.94 -21.62 4.28
CA LEU A 38 -1.55 -21.83 3.88
C LEU A 38 -0.73 -22.42 5.03
N SER A 39 0.14 -23.37 4.72
CA SER A 39 1.22 -23.75 5.62
C SER A 39 2.29 -22.64 5.70
N ARG A 40 3.16 -22.77 6.69
CA ARG A 40 4.31 -21.88 6.87
C ARG A 40 5.25 -21.95 5.66
N GLU A 41 5.50 -23.15 5.16
CA GLU A 41 6.39 -23.44 4.03
C GLU A 41 5.82 -22.85 2.74
N GLU A 42 4.51 -23.04 2.49
CA GLU A 42 3.83 -22.48 1.32
C GLU A 42 3.86 -20.95 1.33
N LEU A 43 3.73 -20.32 2.50
CA LEU A 43 3.85 -18.86 2.63
C LEU A 43 5.28 -18.39 2.31
N VAL A 44 6.31 -19.10 2.77
CA VAL A 44 7.71 -18.78 2.46
C VAL A 44 7.96 -18.87 0.96
N ASP A 45 7.48 -19.93 0.31
CA ASP A 45 7.63 -20.11 -1.14
C ASP A 45 6.87 -19.03 -1.92
N ALA A 46 5.66 -18.68 -1.50
CA ALA A 46 4.90 -17.59 -2.09
C ALA A 46 5.62 -16.24 -1.96
N LEU A 47 6.18 -15.93 -0.78
CA LEU A 47 6.93 -14.68 -0.55
C LEU A 47 8.26 -14.65 -1.32
N ARG A 48 8.96 -15.77 -1.43
CA ARG A 48 10.16 -15.93 -2.24
C ARG A 48 9.86 -15.66 -3.72
N ALA A 49 8.79 -16.26 -4.25
CA ALA A 49 8.34 -16.03 -5.62
C ALA A 49 7.88 -14.59 -5.86
N ALA A 50 7.41 -13.90 -4.81
CA ALA A 50 6.96 -12.52 -4.87
C ALA A 50 8.10 -11.47 -4.74
N VAL A 51 9.37 -11.88 -4.68
CA VAL A 51 10.50 -10.93 -4.68
C VAL A 51 10.57 -10.18 -6.02
N VAL A 52 10.56 -8.86 -5.94
CA VAL A 52 10.55 -7.94 -7.09
C VAL A 52 11.94 -7.38 -7.38
N ASP A 53 12.74 -7.11 -6.34
CA ASP A 53 14.09 -6.55 -6.49
C ASP A 53 15.02 -6.99 -5.34
N ARG A 54 16.31 -7.17 -5.66
CA ARG A 54 17.37 -7.46 -4.69
C ARG A 54 18.61 -6.63 -5.03
N LYS A 55 19.02 -5.75 -4.12
CA LYS A 55 20.17 -4.85 -4.32
C LYS A 55 20.96 -4.68 -3.03
N GLY A 56 22.18 -5.22 -3.01
CA GLY A 56 23.01 -5.24 -1.80
C GLY A 56 22.24 -5.87 -0.63
N PRO A 57 22.12 -5.19 0.52
CA PRO A 57 21.37 -5.72 1.67
C PRO A 57 19.85 -5.61 1.53
N LEU A 58 19.33 -4.96 0.48
CA LEU A 58 17.90 -4.70 0.33
C LEU A 58 17.20 -5.80 -0.45
N VAL A 59 16.03 -6.19 0.04
CA VAL A 59 15.09 -7.08 -0.63
C VAL A 59 13.74 -6.40 -0.68
N THR A 60 13.15 -6.32 -1.87
CA THR A 60 11.79 -5.81 -2.07
C THR A 60 10.91 -6.94 -2.57
N LEU A 61 9.79 -7.16 -1.90
CA LEU A 61 8.79 -8.17 -2.32
C LEU A 61 7.40 -7.56 -2.44
N ASN A 62 6.53 -8.20 -3.22
CA ASN A 62 5.12 -7.85 -3.35
C ASN A 62 4.30 -8.68 -2.36
N LYS A 63 3.93 -8.08 -1.23
CA LYS A 63 3.10 -8.75 -0.22
C LYS A 63 1.69 -8.94 -0.76
N PRO A 64 1.13 -10.15 -0.69
CA PRO A 64 -0.25 -10.37 -1.06
C PRO A 64 -1.23 -9.76 -0.04
N GLN A 65 -2.46 -9.54 -0.48
CA GLN A 65 -3.53 -9.05 0.40
C GLN A 65 -3.88 -10.12 1.43
N GLY A 66 -4.20 -9.70 2.66
CA GLY A 66 -4.61 -10.59 3.73
C GLY A 66 -3.47 -11.06 4.63
N LEU A 67 -2.20 -10.94 4.21
CA LEU A 67 -1.04 -11.25 5.06
C LEU A 67 -0.83 -10.14 6.10
N PRO A 68 -1.00 -10.41 7.41
CA PRO A 68 -0.63 -9.46 8.44
C PRO A 68 0.90 -9.30 8.54
N VAL A 69 1.36 -8.09 8.85
CA VAL A 69 2.79 -7.82 9.07
C VAL A 69 3.26 -8.40 10.39
N THR A 70 2.46 -8.18 11.44
CA THR A 70 2.63 -8.68 12.81
C THR A 70 1.30 -9.27 13.28
N GLY A 71 1.33 -10.10 14.32
CA GLY A 71 0.15 -10.80 14.84
C GLY A 71 0.44 -11.45 16.19
N LYS A 72 -0.52 -12.22 16.68
CA LYS A 72 -0.38 -12.97 17.94
C LYS A 72 0.62 -14.12 17.78
N PRO A 73 1.26 -14.59 18.86
CA PRO A 73 2.06 -15.80 18.83
C PRO A 73 1.27 -16.97 18.21
N GLY A 74 1.88 -17.65 17.23
CA GLY A 74 1.24 -18.74 16.48
C GLY A 74 0.50 -18.32 15.20
N GLU A 75 0.23 -17.02 14.99
CA GLU A 75 -0.37 -16.55 13.74
C GLU A 75 0.69 -16.46 12.62
N LEU A 76 0.31 -16.90 11.42
CA LEU A 76 1.12 -16.69 10.22
C LEU A 76 1.10 -15.22 9.80
N THR A 77 2.26 -14.58 9.92
CA THR A 77 2.51 -13.17 9.63
C THR A 77 3.79 -13.04 8.83
N LEU A 78 3.98 -11.91 8.15
CA LEU A 78 5.25 -11.60 7.49
C LEU A 78 6.43 -11.74 8.46
N PHE A 79 6.32 -11.19 9.69
CA PHE A 79 7.39 -11.29 10.70
C PHE A 79 7.70 -12.73 11.09
N SER A 80 6.65 -13.54 11.27
CA SER A 80 6.80 -14.91 11.77
C SER A 80 7.60 -15.81 10.84
N VAL A 81 7.70 -15.48 9.53
CA VAL A 81 8.38 -16.29 8.51
C VAL A 81 9.67 -15.66 7.98
N LEU A 82 10.13 -14.53 8.56
CA LEU A 82 11.37 -13.87 8.14
C LEU A 82 12.61 -14.77 8.28
N PRO A 83 12.79 -15.58 9.35
CA PRO A 83 13.93 -16.46 9.46
C PRO A 83 14.01 -17.46 8.30
N GLU A 84 12.90 -18.13 8.00
CA GLU A 84 12.78 -19.12 6.93
C GLU A 84 12.94 -18.43 5.58
N LEU A 85 12.31 -17.29 5.36
CA LEU A 85 12.47 -16.50 4.13
C LEU A 85 13.93 -16.08 3.91
N SER A 86 14.65 -15.71 4.98
CA SER A 86 16.07 -15.32 4.90
C SER A 86 16.95 -16.49 4.45
N GLN A 87 16.72 -17.67 5.02
CA GLN A 87 17.37 -18.91 4.60
C GLN A 87 17.01 -19.25 3.15
N SER A 88 15.73 -19.12 2.81
CA SER A 88 15.17 -19.41 1.50
C SER A 88 15.80 -18.57 0.38
N LEU A 89 16.27 -17.36 0.71
CA LEU A 89 16.89 -16.39 -0.20
C LEU A 89 18.42 -16.46 -0.21
N GLY A 90 19.02 -17.38 0.55
CA GLY A 90 20.46 -17.58 0.63
C GLY A 90 21.20 -16.52 1.43
N LEU A 91 20.57 -15.90 2.43
CA LEU A 91 21.18 -14.83 3.25
C LEU A 91 22.03 -15.37 4.43
N GLY A 92 22.15 -16.69 4.55
CA GLY A 92 22.93 -17.34 5.60
C GLY A 92 22.41 -16.97 7.00
N LYS A 93 23.29 -16.47 7.87
CA LYS A 93 22.96 -16.06 9.24
C LYS A 93 22.32 -14.68 9.34
N GLN A 94 22.22 -13.94 8.24
CA GLN A 94 21.62 -12.61 8.25
C GLN A 94 20.10 -12.71 8.19
N GLU A 95 19.44 -12.25 9.23
CA GLU A 95 17.98 -12.19 9.29
C GLU A 95 17.46 -10.91 8.62
N LEU A 96 16.45 -11.06 7.78
CA LEU A 96 15.75 -9.95 7.16
C LEU A 96 14.97 -9.16 8.23
N GLN A 97 15.10 -7.84 8.17
CA GLN A 97 14.33 -6.92 8.99
C GLN A 97 13.34 -6.15 8.13
N VAL A 98 12.11 -6.01 8.62
CA VAL A 98 11.09 -5.18 7.97
C VAL A 98 11.45 -3.70 8.13
N VAL A 99 11.73 -3.04 7.01
CA VAL A 99 11.93 -1.59 6.96
C VAL A 99 10.57 -0.90 6.81
N ARG A 100 9.75 -1.41 5.89
CA ARG A 100 8.40 -0.89 5.64
C ARG A 100 7.52 -1.96 5.02
N ALA A 101 6.29 -2.04 5.48
CA ALA A 101 5.26 -2.90 4.92
C ALA A 101 3.89 -2.21 5.02
N SER A 102 3.00 -2.52 4.07
CA SER A 102 1.58 -2.13 4.17
C SER A 102 0.83 -3.08 5.12
N GLY A 103 -0.30 -2.62 5.67
CA GLY A 103 -1.14 -3.41 6.57
C GLY A 103 -1.76 -4.65 5.91
N LYS A 104 -2.45 -5.45 6.74
CA LYS A 104 -3.11 -6.71 6.33
C LYS A 104 -4.01 -6.54 5.10
N GLU A 105 -4.83 -5.49 5.13
CA GLU A 105 -5.88 -5.26 4.13
C GLU A 105 -5.35 -4.79 2.77
N SER A 106 -4.06 -4.48 2.67
CA SER A 106 -3.44 -3.99 1.44
C SER A 106 -2.43 -5.00 0.90
N SER A 107 -2.36 -5.14 -0.42
CA SER A 107 -1.22 -5.74 -1.11
C SER A 107 -0.14 -4.69 -1.39
N GLY A 108 1.00 -5.12 -1.92
CA GLY A 108 2.01 -4.24 -2.47
C GLY A 108 3.38 -4.37 -1.82
N LEU A 109 4.23 -3.38 -2.08
CA LEU A 109 5.65 -3.48 -1.78
C LEU A 109 5.94 -3.53 -0.28
N VAL A 110 6.82 -4.46 0.07
CA VAL A 110 7.49 -4.55 1.36
C VAL A 110 8.98 -4.36 1.12
N LEU A 111 9.58 -3.45 1.89
CA LEU A 111 11.01 -3.22 1.90
C LEU A 111 11.61 -3.92 3.11
N LEU A 112 12.55 -4.83 2.85
CA LEU A 112 13.32 -5.58 3.84
C LEU A 112 14.82 -5.25 3.72
N SER A 113 15.56 -5.50 4.78
CA SER A 113 17.02 -5.38 4.79
C SER A 113 17.67 -6.50 5.59
N SER A 114 18.70 -7.16 5.06
CA SER A 114 19.54 -8.14 5.78
C SER A 114 20.62 -7.47 6.64
N CYS A 115 20.75 -6.14 6.56
CA CYS A 115 21.68 -5.34 7.34
C CYS A 115 20.92 -4.49 8.39
N PRO A 116 21.14 -4.72 9.69
CA PRO A 116 20.48 -3.96 10.76
C PRO A 116 20.74 -2.45 10.70
N GLN A 117 21.96 -2.04 10.36
CA GLN A 117 22.31 -0.61 10.27
C GLN A 117 21.54 0.06 9.11
N THR A 118 21.43 -0.62 7.97
CA THR A 118 20.67 -0.13 6.81
C THR A 118 19.18 -0.06 7.12
N ALA A 119 18.63 -1.08 7.78
CA ALA A 119 17.23 -1.10 8.21
C ALA A 119 16.91 0.10 9.12
N SER A 120 17.73 0.30 10.15
CA SER A 120 17.58 1.42 11.09
C SER A 120 17.66 2.77 10.40
N ARG A 121 18.63 2.97 9.49
CA ARG A 121 18.77 4.22 8.73
C ARG A 121 17.55 4.51 7.87
N LEU A 122 17.00 3.50 7.19
CA LEU A 122 15.82 3.67 6.36
C LEU A 122 14.54 3.91 7.18
N GLN A 123 14.38 3.22 8.32
CA GLN A 123 13.27 3.48 9.25
C GLN A 123 13.30 4.92 9.77
N LYS A 124 14.50 5.44 10.10
CA LYS A 124 14.68 6.87 10.44
C LYS A 124 14.30 7.77 9.27
N PHE A 125 14.75 7.46 8.05
CA PHE A 125 14.37 8.21 6.84
C PHE A 125 12.85 8.31 6.68
N PHE A 126 12.10 7.20 6.78
CA PHE A 126 10.65 7.23 6.66
C PHE A 126 9.99 8.01 7.80
N THR A 127 10.53 7.93 9.02
CA THR A 127 10.05 8.72 10.16
C THR A 127 10.25 10.22 9.93
N HIS A 128 11.43 10.63 9.46
CA HIS A 128 11.71 12.03 9.12
C HIS A 128 10.85 12.53 7.96
N ALA A 129 10.69 11.73 6.91
CA ALA A 129 9.84 12.09 5.77
C ALA A 129 8.38 12.29 6.19
N ARG A 130 7.83 11.43 7.06
CA ARG A 130 6.48 11.63 7.63
C ARG A 130 6.37 12.93 8.42
N ARG A 131 7.35 13.23 9.29
CA ARG A 131 7.38 14.50 10.06
C ARG A 131 7.44 15.73 9.14
N ALA A 132 8.17 15.63 8.04
CA ALA A 132 8.26 16.67 7.02
C ALA A 132 7.09 16.66 6.02
N GLN A 133 6.05 15.84 6.22
CA GLN A 133 4.91 15.67 5.30
C GLN A 133 5.35 15.41 3.85
N ARG A 134 6.42 14.62 3.67
CA ARG A 134 6.93 14.20 2.37
C ARG A 134 6.34 12.84 2.01
N PRO A 135 5.67 12.71 0.85
CA PRO A 135 5.13 11.43 0.43
C PRO A 135 6.28 10.46 0.14
N THR A 136 6.16 9.24 0.66
CA THR A 136 7.18 8.18 0.52
C THR A 136 6.59 6.87 0.02
N ALA A 137 5.29 6.84 -0.22
CA ALA A 137 4.58 5.71 -0.78
C ALA A 137 3.47 6.26 -1.68
N THR A 138 3.21 5.52 -2.75
CA THR A 138 2.11 5.77 -3.67
C THR A 138 1.26 4.50 -3.68
N TYR A 139 -0.02 4.66 -3.37
CA TYR A 139 -1.02 3.61 -3.41
C TYR A 139 -1.92 3.80 -4.62
N CYS A 140 -2.46 2.70 -5.13
CA CYS A 140 -3.52 2.71 -6.12
C CYS A 140 -4.75 2.06 -5.52
N ALA A 141 -5.91 2.65 -5.75
CA ALA A 141 -7.20 2.11 -5.34
C ALA A 141 -8.22 2.28 -6.46
N VAL A 142 -9.17 1.36 -6.55
CA VAL A 142 -10.36 1.53 -7.38
C VAL A 142 -11.48 2.01 -6.46
N THR A 143 -12.13 3.10 -6.82
CA THR A 143 -13.31 3.62 -6.11
C THR A 143 -14.58 3.23 -6.83
N ASP A 144 -15.60 2.87 -6.06
CA ASP A 144 -16.99 2.90 -6.53
C ASP A 144 -17.45 4.36 -6.59
N GLY A 145 -17.86 4.82 -7.78
CA GLY A 145 -18.03 6.23 -8.07
C GLY A 145 -16.74 6.94 -8.51
N ILE A 146 -16.92 8.07 -9.21
CA ILE A 146 -15.83 8.94 -9.65
C ILE A 146 -15.74 10.14 -8.70
N PRO A 147 -14.58 10.41 -8.07
CA PRO A 147 -14.40 11.61 -7.26
C PRO A 147 -14.75 12.88 -8.05
N ALA A 148 -15.47 13.81 -7.42
CA ALA A 148 -15.90 15.06 -8.06
C ALA A 148 -14.72 15.92 -8.54
N ALA A 149 -13.60 15.89 -7.82
CA ALA A 149 -12.35 16.53 -8.22
C ALA A 149 -11.38 15.49 -8.80
N SER A 150 -10.66 15.85 -9.85
CA SER A 150 -9.67 14.97 -10.51
C SER A 150 -8.38 14.82 -9.69
N GLU A 151 -8.10 15.73 -8.78
CA GLU A 151 -6.96 15.67 -7.85
C GLU A 151 -7.22 16.58 -6.64
N GLY A 152 -6.45 16.39 -5.57
CA GLY A 152 -6.52 17.26 -4.41
C GLY A 152 -5.97 16.65 -3.14
N LYS A 153 -6.45 17.18 -2.01
CA LYS A 153 -6.07 16.74 -0.66
C LYS A 153 -7.29 16.17 0.05
N ILE A 154 -7.12 15.01 0.67
CA ILE A 154 -8.10 14.41 1.56
C ILE A 154 -7.62 14.70 2.99
N GLN A 155 -8.41 15.47 3.72
CA GLN A 155 -8.20 15.74 5.15
C GLN A 155 -9.33 15.11 5.95
N ALA A 156 -9.00 14.17 6.82
CA ALA A 156 -9.97 13.48 7.65
C ALA A 156 -9.39 13.25 9.04
N ALA A 157 -10.21 13.42 10.08
CA ALA A 157 -9.87 12.95 11.41
C ALA A 157 -10.34 11.50 11.54
N LEU A 158 -9.43 10.60 11.89
CA LEU A 158 -9.69 9.15 11.92
C LEU A 158 -9.43 8.61 13.33
N LYS A 159 -10.26 7.65 13.74
CA LYS A 159 -10.10 6.87 14.97
C LYS A 159 -10.03 5.39 14.62
N LEU A 160 -9.20 4.64 15.33
CA LEU A 160 -9.26 3.18 15.29
C LEU A 160 -10.25 2.71 16.36
N GLU A 161 -11.31 2.01 15.95
CA GLU A 161 -12.30 1.45 16.85
C GLU A 161 -12.34 -0.08 16.74
N HIS A 162 -12.57 -0.74 17.86
CA HIS A 162 -12.73 -2.18 17.92
C HIS A 162 -14.22 -2.51 17.95
N ILE A 163 -14.76 -2.97 16.83
CA ILE A 163 -16.19 -3.28 16.65
C ILE A 163 -16.28 -4.73 16.20
N ASP A 164 -17.05 -5.55 16.94
CA ASP A 164 -17.30 -6.97 16.64
C ASP A 164 -16.02 -7.79 16.40
N GLY A 165 -14.97 -7.54 17.19
CA GLY A 165 -13.69 -8.25 17.06
C GLY A 165 -12.78 -7.72 15.93
N VAL A 166 -13.21 -6.69 15.20
CA VAL A 166 -12.49 -6.10 14.06
C VAL A 166 -12.04 -4.67 14.40
N ASN A 167 -10.79 -4.36 14.07
CA ASN A 167 -10.28 -2.99 14.16
C ASN A 167 -10.66 -2.22 12.89
N LEU A 168 -11.55 -1.24 13.00
CA LEU A 168 -12.03 -0.39 11.92
C LEU A 168 -11.50 1.03 12.05
N THR A 169 -11.09 1.62 10.93
CA THR A 169 -10.73 3.05 10.88
C THR A 169 -11.97 3.86 10.54
N VAL A 170 -12.48 4.63 11.50
CA VAL A 170 -13.72 5.40 11.36
C VAL A 170 -13.44 6.91 11.28
N PRO A 171 -14.15 7.65 10.41
CA PRO A 171 -14.03 9.10 10.34
C PRO A 171 -14.78 9.79 11.49
N VAL A 172 -14.13 10.76 12.13
CA VAL A 172 -14.70 11.58 13.20
C VAL A 172 -14.96 12.99 12.66
N LYS A 173 -16.24 13.39 12.64
CA LYS A 173 -16.63 14.74 12.21
C LYS A 173 -16.33 15.74 13.33
N ALA A 174 -15.68 16.85 12.98
CA ALA A 174 -15.38 17.96 13.90
C ALA A 174 -14.81 17.51 15.28
N PRO A 175 -13.66 16.82 15.32
CA PRO A 175 -13.12 16.27 16.56
C PRO A 175 -12.80 17.37 17.57
N SER A 176 -13.23 17.17 18.81
CA SER A 176 -12.87 18.01 19.96
C SER A 176 -11.43 17.77 20.41
N ARG A 177 -10.93 18.61 21.33
CA ARG A 177 -9.61 18.40 21.96
C ARG A 177 -9.56 17.09 22.73
N LYS A 178 -10.67 16.68 23.35
CA LYS A 178 -10.79 15.41 24.09
C LYS A 178 -10.63 14.22 23.13
N ASP A 179 -11.30 14.27 21.98
CA ASP A 179 -11.22 13.19 20.98
C ASP A 179 -9.78 12.96 20.49
N ILE A 180 -9.03 14.06 20.28
CA ILE A 180 -7.62 13.98 19.87
C ILE A 180 -6.76 13.31 20.94
N LEU A 181 -7.02 13.62 22.22
CA LEU A 181 -6.33 12.97 23.35
C LEU A 181 -6.71 11.49 23.48
N GLU A 182 -7.95 11.14 23.13
CA GLU A 182 -8.47 9.76 23.11
C GLU A 182 -8.12 8.98 21.83
N GLY A 183 -7.17 9.49 21.03
CA GLY A 183 -6.56 8.75 19.93
C GLY A 183 -7.07 9.10 18.54
N VAL A 184 -7.95 10.09 18.39
CA VAL A 184 -8.31 10.62 17.06
C VAL A 184 -7.12 11.34 16.43
N LYS A 185 -6.78 10.96 15.20
CA LYS A 185 -5.66 11.55 14.45
C LYS A 185 -6.15 12.26 13.22
N LYS A 186 -5.72 13.52 13.06
CA LYS A 186 -5.90 14.26 11.82
C LYS A 186 -4.96 13.67 10.77
N THR A 187 -5.53 13.28 9.64
CA THR A 187 -4.81 12.70 8.51
C THR A 187 -4.90 13.57 7.27
N LEU A 188 -3.87 13.49 6.45
CA LEU A 188 -3.71 14.17 5.19
C LEU A 188 -3.12 13.22 4.15
N SER A 189 -3.81 13.11 3.02
CA SER A 189 -3.34 12.38 1.84
C SER A 189 -3.53 13.24 0.59
N HIS A 190 -2.61 13.15 -0.37
CA HIS A 190 -2.87 13.65 -1.72
C HIS A 190 -3.52 12.56 -2.56
N PHE A 191 -4.40 12.95 -3.48
CA PHE A 191 -5.00 12.02 -4.42
C PHE A 191 -5.02 12.59 -5.84
N ARG A 192 -5.06 11.69 -6.81
CA ARG A 192 -5.23 12.00 -8.23
C ARG A 192 -5.96 10.86 -8.94
N VAL A 193 -6.99 11.19 -9.71
CA VAL A 193 -7.69 10.25 -10.60
C VAL A 193 -6.78 9.99 -11.81
N VAL A 194 -6.47 8.72 -12.03
CA VAL A 194 -5.58 8.25 -13.11
C VAL A 194 -6.39 7.78 -14.32
N ALA A 195 -7.51 7.09 -14.06
CA ALA A 195 -8.41 6.61 -15.09
C ALA A 195 -9.83 6.50 -14.53
N THR A 196 -10.82 6.54 -15.41
CA THR A 196 -12.24 6.35 -15.07
C THR A 196 -12.88 5.38 -16.05
N GLY A 197 -13.83 4.59 -15.59
CA GLY A 197 -14.57 3.67 -16.44
C GLY A 197 -15.66 2.92 -15.66
N SER A 198 -16.78 2.64 -16.32
CA SER A 198 -17.89 1.87 -15.74
C SER A 198 -18.40 2.41 -14.39
N GLY A 199 -18.41 3.73 -14.21
CA GLY A 199 -18.82 4.36 -12.95
C GLY A 199 -17.74 4.37 -11.84
N CYS A 200 -16.59 3.74 -12.08
CA CYS A 200 -15.48 3.66 -11.14
C CYS A 200 -14.32 4.58 -11.53
N ALA A 201 -13.41 4.82 -10.58
CA ALA A 201 -12.15 5.51 -10.84
C ALA A 201 -10.94 4.74 -10.29
N LEU A 202 -9.85 4.71 -11.05
CA LEU A 202 -8.53 4.35 -10.55
C LEU A 202 -7.89 5.62 -9.97
N VAL A 203 -7.57 5.58 -8.68
CA VAL A 203 -7.06 6.72 -7.92
C VAL A 203 -5.68 6.40 -7.38
N GLN A 204 -4.73 7.31 -7.62
CA GLN A 204 -3.44 7.33 -6.97
C GLN A 204 -3.54 8.10 -5.65
N LEU A 205 -2.98 7.56 -4.58
CA LEU A 205 -3.02 8.10 -3.22
C LEU A 205 -1.61 8.20 -2.65
N GLN A 206 -1.29 9.33 -2.01
CA GLN A 206 -0.01 9.55 -1.34
C GLN A 206 -0.28 10.03 0.10
N PRO A 207 -0.29 9.12 1.08
CA PRO A 207 -0.48 9.50 2.48
C PRO A 207 0.74 10.26 2.99
N LEU A 208 0.49 11.45 3.55
CA LEU A 208 1.52 12.28 4.21
C LEU A 208 1.59 12.00 5.71
N THR A 209 0.47 11.54 6.27
CA THR A 209 0.31 11.13 7.66
C THR A 209 -0.32 9.73 7.70
N GLY A 210 -0.12 9.00 8.79
CA GLY A 210 -0.84 7.73 9.03
C GLY A 210 -1.58 7.75 10.37
N PRO A 211 -2.63 6.93 10.55
CA PRO A 211 -3.37 6.80 11.80
C PRO A 211 -2.59 6.12 12.95
N GLY A 212 -1.26 5.95 12.83
CA GLY A 212 -0.43 5.23 13.80
C GLY A 212 -0.10 3.85 13.31
#